data_AF-A0A1M6HJB7-F1
#
_entry.id   AF-A0A1M6HJB7-F1
#
_cell.length_a   1.000
_cell.length_b   1.000
_cell.length_c   1.000
_cell.angle_alpha   90.00
_cell.angle_beta   90.00
_cell.angle_gamma   90.00
#
_symmetry.space_group_name_H-M   'P 1'
#
loop_
_entity.id
_entity.type
_entity.pdbx_description
1 polymer ?
#
loop_
_entity_poly.entity_id
_entity_poly.type
_entity_poly.pdbx_seq_one_letter_code
_entity_poly.pdbx_strand_id
1 'polypeptide(L)'
;MSQIYLKNIPHESIFELVGQVQTIPGQIVSKTLAQNSAVSITLFAFGKGEEIGTHDSDGDAMVSVLEGTGKFIVDGHEYILKTGQSLVMPANKPHSVYGEEDFKMILTVIFPSSK
;
A
#
# COMPACT_ATOMS: atom_id res chain seq x y z
N MET A 1 -18.32 17.84 -16.42
CA MET A 1 -17.38 17.71 -15.27
C MET A 1 -16.14 17.04 -15.79
N SER A 2 -14.94 17.53 -15.49
CA SER A 2 -13.69 16.85 -15.87
C SER A 2 -13.61 15.49 -15.18
N GLN A 3 -13.13 14.48 -15.90
CA GLN A 3 -12.97 13.14 -15.35
C GLN A 3 -11.75 13.09 -14.42
N ILE A 4 -11.97 12.73 -13.16
CA ILE A 4 -10.92 12.61 -12.14
C ILE A 4 -10.51 11.14 -12.04
N TYR A 5 -9.27 10.84 -12.40
CA TYR A 5 -8.70 9.48 -12.34
C TYR A 5 -7.92 9.21 -11.05
N LEU A 6 -7.25 10.23 -10.52
CA LEU A 6 -6.64 10.22 -9.19
C LEU A 6 -7.53 11.02 -8.23
N LYS A 7 -8.21 10.33 -7.33
CA LYS A 7 -9.09 10.92 -6.30
C LYS A 7 -8.37 11.06 -4.97
N ASN A 8 -8.99 11.80 -4.04
CA ASN A 8 -8.58 11.92 -2.64
C ASN A 8 -7.19 12.52 -2.40
N ILE A 9 -6.65 13.26 -3.37
CA ILE A 9 -5.32 13.87 -3.29
C ILE A 9 -5.34 15.26 -3.94
N PRO A 10 -4.49 16.22 -3.48
CA PRO A 10 -4.43 17.54 -4.09
C PRO A 10 -4.03 17.46 -5.56
N HIS A 11 -4.63 18.32 -6.39
CA HIS A 11 -4.27 18.50 -7.80
C HIS A 11 -3.62 19.89 -7.94
N GLU A 12 -2.66 20.02 -8.86
CA GLU A 12 -1.94 21.28 -9.16
C GLU A 12 -1.23 21.91 -7.93
N SER A 13 -0.82 21.09 -6.96
CA SER A 13 -0.06 21.55 -5.80
C SER A 13 1.01 20.54 -5.36
N ILE A 14 2.06 21.04 -4.72
CA ILE A 14 3.13 20.22 -4.15
C ILE A 14 2.65 19.69 -2.80
N PHE A 15 2.77 18.38 -2.58
CA PHE A 15 2.48 17.72 -1.32
C PHE A 15 3.38 16.50 -1.14
N GLU A 16 3.50 16.03 0.11
CA GLU A 16 4.18 14.78 0.44
C GLU A 16 3.15 13.67 0.65
N LEU A 17 3.38 12.49 0.05
CA LEU A 17 2.48 11.33 0.18
C LEU A 17 2.32 10.87 1.64
N VAL A 18 3.41 10.93 2.42
CA VAL A 18 3.41 10.55 3.84
C VAL A 18 2.45 11.40 4.69
N GLY A 19 2.20 12.64 4.28
CA GLY A 19 1.25 13.55 4.92
C GLY A 19 -0.21 13.34 4.49
N GLN A 20 -0.47 12.51 3.49
CA GLN A 20 -1.83 12.26 2.98
C GLN A 20 -2.56 11.15 3.74
N VAL A 21 -1.92 10.46 4.69
CA VAL A 21 -2.53 9.43 5.54
C VAL A 21 -1.91 9.49 6.94
N GLN A 22 -2.69 9.24 7.99
CA GLN A 22 -2.25 9.35 9.39
C GLN A 22 -2.33 7.99 10.08
N THR A 23 -1.34 7.68 10.91
CA THR A 23 -1.43 6.54 11.82
C THR A 23 -2.39 6.89 12.95
N ILE A 24 -3.23 5.94 13.33
CA ILE A 24 -4.14 6.06 14.46
C ILE A 24 -3.95 4.79 15.30
N PRO A 25 -3.72 4.91 16.62
CA PRO A 25 -3.56 3.73 17.48
C PRO A 25 -4.74 2.76 17.36
N GLY A 26 -4.42 1.48 17.14
CA GLY A 26 -5.41 0.41 17.01
C GLY A 26 -6.20 0.43 15.70
N GLN A 27 -5.67 1.06 14.64
CA GLN A 27 -6.36 1.16 13.34
C GLN A 27 -5.40 1.05 12.15
N ILE A 28 -5.95 0.52 11.05
CA ILE A 28 -5.38 0.66 9.70
C ILE A 28 -6.20 1.72 8.96
N VAL A 29 -5.57 2.83 8.63
CA VAL A 29 -6.18 3.90 7.83
C VAL A 29 -5.74 3.73 6.38
N SER A 30 -6.68 3.75 5.44
CA SER A 30 -6.39 3.67 4.02
C SER A 30 -6.99 4.84 3.25
N LYS A 31 -6.31 5.23 2.17
CA LYS A 31 -6.76 6.27 1.23
C LYS A 31 -6.47 5.82 -0.20
N THR A 32 -7.49 5.31 -0.87
CA THR A 32 -7.42 4.88 -2.27
C THR A 32 -7.39 6.09 -3.20
N LEU A 33 -6.34 6.17 -4.01
CA LEU A 33 -6.10 7.24 -4.98
C LEU A 33 -6.63 6.88 -6.36
N ALA A 34 -6.51 5.62 -6.77
CA ALA A 34 -7.09 5.09 -8.00
C ALA A 34 -7.50 3.63 -7.79
N GLN A 35 -8.58 3.22 -8.43
CA GLN A 35 -8.99 1.80 -8.48
C GLN A 35 -9.86 1.58 -9.71
N ASN A 36 -9.41 0.70 -10.60
CA ASN A 36 -10.13 0.26 -11.78
C ASN A 36 -9.70 -1.17 -12.15
N SER A 37 -10.11 -1.66 -13.32
CA SER A 37 -9.80 -3.01 -13.78
C SER A 37 -8.33 -3.26 -14.12
N ALA A 38 -7.49 -2.22 -14.21
CA ALA A 38 -6.08 -2.31 -14.59
C ALA A 38 -5.12 -1.94 -13.44
N VAL A 39 -5.53 -1.05 -12.54
CA VAL A 39 -4.66 -0.54 -11.47
C VAL A 39 -5.43 -0.21 -10.19
N SER A 40 -4.81 -0.49 -9.06
CA SER A 40 -5.15 0.06 -7.75
C SER A 40 -3.95 0.81 -7.17
N ILE A 41 -4.18 2.00 -6.62
CA ILE A 41 -3.18 2.79 -5.89
C ILE A 41 -3.81 3.21 -4.57
N THR A 42 -3.25 2.76 -3.45
CA THR A 42 -3.77 3.04 -2.11
C THR A 42 -2.64 3.40 -1.16
N LEU A 43 -2.83 4.49 -0.42
CA LEU A 43 -1.99 4.82 0.74
C LEU A 43 -2.52 4.09 1.97
N PHE A 44 -1.63 3.56 2.79
CA PHE A 44 -1.95 2.94 4.06
C PHE A 44 -1.12 3.55 5.19
N ALA A 45 -1.72 3.64 6.36
CA ALA A 45 -1.06 3.90 7.63
C ALA A 45 -1.53 2.84 8.64
N PHE A 46 -0.58 2.18 9.28
CA PHE A 46 -0.83 1.16 10.27
C PHE A 46 -0.45 1.72 11.64
N GLY A 47 -1.37 1.65 12.58
CA GLY A 47 -0.98 1.73 13.99
C GLY A 47 -0.12 0.52 14.37
N LYS A 48 0.80 0.71 15.31
CA LYS A 48 1.62 -0.38 15.84
C LYS A 48 0.77 -1.59 16.26
N GLY A 49 1.16 -2.76 15.79
CA GLY A 49 0.54 -4.05 16.08
C GLY A 49 -0.59 -4.44 15.11
N GLU A 50 -0.97 -3.55 14.19
CA GLU A 50 -2.01 -3.82 13.20
C GLU A 50 -1.49 -4.61 12.00
N GLU A 51 -2.39 -5.37 11.38
CA GLU A 51 -2.03 -6.26 10.27
C GLU A 51 -3.09 -6.37 9.18
N ILE A 52 -2.63 -6.59 7.96
CA ILE A 52 -3.45 -7.17 6.90
C ILE A 52 -3.06 -8.63 6.81
N GLY A 53 -4.00 -9.51 7.17
CA GLY A 53 -3.81 -10.95 7.15
C GLY A 53 -3.50 -11.50 5.75
N THR A 54 -3.06 -12.76 5.72
CA THR A 54 -2.63 -13.43 4.49
C THR A 54 -3.75 -13.49 3.45
N HIS A 55 -3.44 -12.99 2.26
CA HIS A 55 -4.30 -13.05 1.06
C HIS A 55 -3.41 -13.08 -0.19
N ASP A 56 -4.01 -13.18 -1.38
CA ASP A 56 -3.30 -13.02 -2.65
C ASP A 56 -4.05 -12.03 -3.56
N SER A 57 -3.45 -11.75 -4.72
CA SER A 57 -4.03 -10.90 -5.76
C SER A 57 -3.73 -11.50 -7.13
N ASP A 58 -4.67 -11.35 -8.07
CA ASP A 58 -4.45 -11.70 -9.48
C ASP A 58 -3.39 -10.81 -10.16
N GLY A 59 -3.04 -9.67 -9.54
CA GLY A 59 -2.06 -8.71 -10.03
C GLY A 59 -0.78 -8.67 -9.20
N ASP A 60 0.27 -8.10 -9.78
CA ASP A 60 1.50 -7.82 -9.04
C ASP A 60 1.29 -6.62 -8.11
N ALA A 61 1.64 -6.78 -6.84
CA ALA A 61 1.49 -5.76 -5.82
C ALA A 61 2.86 -5.21 -5.39
N MET A 62 3.14 -3.95 -5.72
CA MET A 62 4.34 -3.23 -5.27
C MET A 62 4.01 -2.37 -4.07
N VAL A 63 4.73 -2.58 -2.98
CA VAL A 63 4.72 -1.71 -1.80
C VAL A 63 5.97 -0.82 -1.80
N SER A 64 5.82 0.44 -1.38
CA SER A 64 6.93 1.31 -1.03
C SER A 64 6.67 1.97 0.33
N VAL A 65 7.59 1.81 1.27
CA VAL A 65 7.44 2.37 2.62
C VAL A 65 7.78 3.85 2.60
N LEU A 66 6.84 4.67 3.08
CA LEU A 66 6.92 6.12 3.13
C LEU A 66 7.43 6.64 4.48
N GLU A 67 7.17 5.90 5.55
CA GLU A 67 7.55 6.22 6.93
C GLU A 67 7.50 4.96 7.80
N GLY A 68 8.42 4.83 8.75
CA GLY A 68 8.47 3.71 9.69
C GLY A 68 9.05 2.43 9.11
N THR A 69 8.70 1.31 9.75
CA THR A 69 9.15 -0.04 9.40
C THR A 69 7.96 -0.98 9.30
N GLY A 70 7.81 -1.68 8.18
CA GLY A 70 6.78 -2.69 7.95
C GLY A 70 7.39 -4.07 7.76
N LYS A 71 6.75 -5.09 8.33
CA LYS A 71 7.07 -6.50 8.09
C LYS A 71 6.11 -7.07 7.06
N PHE A 72 6.66 -7.75 6.06
CA PHE A 72 5.93 -8.37 4.97
C PHE A 72 6.26 -9.85 4.94
N ILE A 73 5.26 -10.71 4.75
CA ILE A 73 5.47 -12.12 4.47
C ILE A 73 5.01 -12.36 3.05
N VAL A 74 5.85 -12.98 2.21
CA VAL A 74 5.50 -13.38 0.84
C VAL A 74 5.88 -14.83 0.66
N ASP A 75 4.89 -15.69 0.40
CA ASP A 75 5.10 -17.13 0.21
C ASP A 75 5.92 -17.75 1.36
N GLY A 76 5.59 -17.38 2.60
CA GLY A 76 6.27 -17.84 3.81
C GLY A 76 7.62 -17.18 4.12
N HIS A 77 8.13 -16.29 3.26
CA HIS A 77 9.40 -15.59 3.46
C HIS A 77 9.18 -14.20 4.05
N GLU A 78 9.89 -13.88 5.13
CA GLU A 78 9.80 -12.60 5.82
C GLU A 78 10.73 -11.55 5.17
N TYR A 79 10.20 -10.33 5.03
CA TYR A 79 10.91 -9.15 4.55
C TYR A 79 10.60 -7.97 5.47
N ILE A 80 11.65 -7.34 6.02
CA ILE A 80 11.51 -6.10 6.81
C ILE A 80 11.90 -4.92 5.93
N LEU A 81 10.94 -4.03 5.66
CA LEU A 81 11.15 -2.84 4.86
C LEU A 81 11.15 -1.59 5.73
N LYS A 82 12.08 -0.69 5.44
CA LYS A 82 12.22 0.64 6.05
C LYS A 82 11.85 1.73 5.05
N THR A 83 11.65 2.96 5.54
CA THR A 83 11.44 4.15 4.71
C THR A 83 12.35 4.19 3.47
N GLY A 84 11.74 4.39 2.30
CA GLY A 84 12.42 4.46 1.01
C GLY A 84 12.70 3.11 0.34
N GLN A 85 12.39 1.99 1.00
CA GLN A 85 12.51 0.66 0.41
C GLN A 85 11.18 0.18 -0.19
N SER A 86 11.29 -0.70 -1.18
CA SER A 86 10.16 -1.27 -1.91
C SER A 86 10.29 -2.78 -2.04
N LEU A 87 9.15 -3.46 -2.14
CA LEU A 87 9.05 -4.89 -2.37
C LEU A 87 7.92 -5.14 -3.36
N VAL A 88 8.14 -6.08 -4.29
CA VAL A 88 7.09 -6.58 -5.16
C VAL A 88 6.64 -7.93 -4.62
N MET A 89 5.34 -8.05 -4.38
CA MET A 89 4.63 -9.27 -4.01
C MET A 89 3.95 -9.78 -5.29
N PRO A 90 4.46 -10.86 -5.92
CA PRO A 90 3.98 -11.29 -7.23
C PRO A 90 2.53 -11.78 -7.20
N ALA A 91 1.86 -11.70 -8.35
CA ALA A 91 0.52 -12.25 -8.54
C ALA A 91 0.41 -13.70 -8.05
N ASN A 92 -0.71 -14.03 -7.41
CA ASN A 92 -1.05 -15.36 -6.87
C ASN A 92 -0.08 -15.90 -5.82
N LYS A 93 0.84 -15.07 -5.29
CA LYS A 93 1.65 -15.42 -4.12
C LYS A 93 0.96 -14.93 -2.86
N PRO A 94 0.70 -15.79 -1.86
CA PRO A 94 0.10 -15.36 -0.62
C PRO A 94 1.04 -14.40 0.11
N HIS A 95 0.48 -13.30 0.60
CA HIS A 95 1.22 -12.27 1.31
C HIS A 95 0.42 -11.64 2.44
N SER A 96 1.14 -11.14 3.44
CA SER A 96 0.59 -10.41 4.59
C SER A 96 1.49 -9.24 4.95
N VAL A 97 0.92 -8.29 5.72
CA VAL A 97 1.62 -7.07 6.15
C VAL A 97 1.36 -6.86 7.64
N TYR A 98 2.41 -6.59 8.41
CA TYR A 98 2.36 -6.36 9.84
C TYR A 98 3.15 -5.09 10.21
N GLY A 99 2.51 -4.16 10.93
CA GLY A 99 3.16 -2.97 11.47
C GLY A 99 3.80 -3.23 12.83
N GLU A 100 5.08 -3.62 12.86
CA GLU A 100 5.83 -3.78 14.13
C GLU A 100 5.94 -2.45 14.90
N GLU A 101 5.87 -1.35 14.15
CA GLU A 101 5.78 0.02 14.61
C GLU A 101 4.71 0.76 13.78
N ASP A 102 4.41 1.99 14.16
CA ASP A 102 3.65 2.89 13.29
C ASP A 102 4.39 3.04 11.96
N PHE A 103 3.73 2.71 10.84
CA PHE A 103 4.34 2.84 9.52
C PHE A 103 3.31 3.19 8.45
N LYS A 104 3.80 3.77 7.35
CA LYS A 104 3.01 4.20 6.20
C LYS A 104 3.61 3.67 4.92
N MET A 105 2.75 3.32 3.98
CA MET A 105 3.16 2.81 2.67
C MET A 105 2.24 3.28 1.56
N ILE A 106 2.76 3.29 0.33
CA ILE A 106 1.94 3.28 -0.88
C ILE A 106 1.95 1.87 -1.47
N LEU A 107 0.76 1.35 -1.74
CA LEU A 107 0.54 0.09 -2.43
C LEU A 107 0.04 0.39 -3.84
N THR A 108 0.74 -0.16 -4.84
CA THR A 108 0.30 -0.15 -6.24
C THR A 108 0.10 -1.58 -6.68
N VAL A 109 -1.08 -1.92 -7.19
CA VAL A 109 -1.38 -3.23 -7.76
C VAL A 109 -1.67 -3.06 -9.23
N ILE A 110 -0.98 -3.82 -10.08
CA ILE A 110 -1.22 -3.87 -11.52
C ILE A 110 -1.96 -5.17 -11.85
N PHE A 111 -3.18 -5.04 -12.33
CA PHE A 111 -4.02 -6.18 -12.67
C PHE A 111 -3.77 -6.63 -14.11
N PRO A 112 -3.89 -7.94 -14.39
CA PRO A 112 -3.83 -8.44 -15.76
C PRO A 112 -4.94 -7.79 -16.60
N SER A 113 -4.55 -7.18 -17.71
CA SER A 113 -5.50 -6.81 -18.77
C SER A 113 -5.54 -7.92 -19.79
N SER A 114 -6.74 -8.25 -20.29
CA SER A 114 -6.87 -9.00 -21.53
C SER A 114 -6.13 -8.21 -22.62
N LYS A 115 -5.03 -8.76 -23.14
CA LYS A 115 -4.41 -8.25 -24.36
C LYS A 115 -5.38 -8.37 -25.53
#